data_AF-A0A966IMZ6-F1
#
_entry.id   AF-A0A966IMZ6-F1
#
_cell.length_a   1.000
_cell.length_b   1.000
_cell.length_c   1.000
_cell.angle_alpha   90.00
_cell.angle_beta   90.00
_cell.angle_gamma   90.00
#
_symmetry.space_group_name_H-M   'P 1'
#
loop_
_entity.id
_entity.type
_entity.pdbx_description
1 polymer ?
#
loop_
_entity_poly.entity_id
_entity_poly.type
_entity_poly.pdbx_seq_one_letter_code
_entity_poly.pdbx_strand_id
1 'polypeptide(L)'
;MKLNIKIVPLLIAMSSTSALADTCEGISEINSLYRTVVEKKATDIQIKRLQQEVGVLADGKWGRMSERAYTDLLKRCESYSYPSGVVQIGNATITDFVSEKTVFEKLTVPICTNQSLPIYGQVQAPNDTGAVIGGAIAGGVIGKIVTDSDGGAAVGALIGGAIANENQQNNTVTKIIGYENKKVCKDSYIDMPAKTEKGYVYSTIQFEVDGKPYTIEFKKR
;
A
#
# COMPACT_ATOMS: atom_id res chain seq x y z
N MET A 1 -73.39 26.35 -31.09
CA MET A 1 -72.04 26.66 -30.57
C MET A 1 -71.96 26.07 -29.16
N LYS A 2 -71.37 24.88 -29.00
CA LYS A 2 -71.24 24.19 -27.71
C LYS A 2 -69.86 24.55 -27.12
N LEU A 3 -69.83 25.18 -25.94
CA LEU A 3 -68.60 25.44 -25.21
C LEU A 3 -68.60 24.58 -23.94
N ASN A 4 -67.82 23.50 -23.97
CA ASN A 4 -67.58 22.62 -22.82
C ASN A 4 -66.53 23.27 -21.91
N ILE A 5 -66.94 23.76 -20.74
CA ILE A 5 -66.02 24.22 -19.69
C ILE A 5 -65.61 22.98 -18.88
N LYS A 6 -64.38 22.50 -19.09
CA LYS A 6 -63.74 21.52 -18.21
C LYS A 6 -63.13 22.26 -17.02
N ILE A 7 -63.72 22.10 -15.85
CA ILE A 7 -63.12 22.53 -14.57
C ILE A 7 -62.01 21.53 -14.24
N VAL A 8 -60.76 21.99 -14.27
CA VAL A 8 -59.60 21.24 -13.78
C VAL A 8 -59.42 21.59 -12.30
N PRO A 9 -59.38 20.63 -11.36
CA PRO A 9 -59.09 20.92 -9.97
C PRO A 9 -57.60 21.20 -9.82
N LEU A 10 -57.27 22.45 -9.49
CA LEU A 10 -55.92 22.87 -9.11
C LEU A 10 -55.64 22.32 -7.70
N LEU A 11 -54.95 21.18 -7.63
CA LEU A 11 -54.34 20.71 -6.38
C LEU A 11 -53.24 21.69 -5.98
N ILE A 12 -53.55 22.55 -5.01
CA ILE A 12 -52.55 23.38 -4.32
C ILE A 12 -51.81 22.45 -3.37
N ALA A 13 -50.64 21.97 -3.78
CA ALA A 13 -49.70 21.34 -2.88
C ALA A 13 -49.24 22.40 -1.86
N MET A 14 -49.66 22.25 -0.59
CA MET A 14 -49.06 22.98 0.52
C MET A 14 -47.63 22.47 0.70
N SER A 15 -46.67 23.12 0.04
CA SER A 15 -45.26 22.97 0.37
C SER A 15 -45.05 23.56 1.77
N SER A 16 -44.96 22.67 2.76
CA SER A 16 -44.48 22.98 4.10
C SER A 16 -43.11 23.67 3.98
N THR A 17 -43.06 24.96 4.26
CA THR A 17 -41.82 25.72 4.42
C THR A 17 -41.13 25.26 5.71
N SER A 18 -40.39 24.17 5.64
CA SER A 18 -39.42 23.75 6.66
C SER A 18 -38.05 23.76 6.01
N ALA A 19 -37.52 24.96 5.74
CA ALA A 19 -36.26 25.10 5.00
C ALA A 19 -35.30 26.13 5.61
N LEU A 20 -35.45 26.48 6.89
CA LEU A 20 -34.43 27.27 7.63
C LEU A 20 -33.62 26.41 8.62
N ALA A 21 -34.09 25.23 9.00
CA ALA A 21 -33.40 24.37 9.97
C ALA A 21 -32.24 23.53 9.36
N ASP A 22 -32.03 23.60 8.03
CA ASP A 22 -31.02 22.79 7.33
C ASP A 22 -29.76 23.55 6.92
N THR A 23 -29.71 24.86 7.11
CA THR A 23 -28.51 25.66 6.82
C THR A 23 -27.89 26.19 8.12
N CYS A 24 -26.56 26.23 8.17
CA CYS A 24 -25.82 26.85 9.28
C CYS A 24 -25.56 28.35 9.01
N GLU A 25 -26.28 28.93 8.04
CA GLU A 25 -26.26 30.35 7.73
C GLU A 25 -26.93 31.12 8.87
N GLY A 26 -26.34 32.24 9.31
CA GLY A 26 -26.90 33.01 10.42
C GLY A 26 -26.73 32.39 11.82
N ILE A 27 -25.95 31.31 11.98
CA ILE A 27 -25.72 30.64 13.28
C ILE A 27 -25.25 31.60 14.39
N SER A 28 -24.51 32.66 14.04
CA SER A 28 -24.11 33.71 14.99
C SER A 28 -25.31 34.49 15.56
N GLU A 29 -26.29 34.83 14.72
CA GLU A 29 -27.52 35.50 15.14
C GLU A 29 -28.42 34.56 15.98
N ILE A 30 -28.54 33.30 15.56
CA ILE A 30 -29.25 32.24 16.31
C ILE A 30 -28.63 32.07 17.71
N ASN A 31 -27.29 32.01 17.80
CA ASN A 31 -26.56 31.92 19.07
C ASN A 31 -26.79 33.15 19.96
N SER A 32 -26.82 34.35 19.37
CA SER A 32 -27.15 35.58 20.10
C SER A 32 -28.58 35.53 20.66
N LEU A 33 -29.55 35.09 19.85
CA LEU A 33 -30.94 34.96 20.26
C LEU A 33 -31.11 33.92 21.38
N TYR A 34 -30.46 32.75 21.27
CA TYR A 34 -30.47 31.72 22.33
C TYR A 34 -29.93 32.24 23.66
N ARG A 35 -28.86 33.05 23.67
CA ARG A 35 -28.36 33.68 24.91
C ARG A 35 -29.45 34.49 25.62
N THR A 36 -30.24 35.27 24.88
CA THR A 36 -31.33 36.06 25.47
C THR A 36 -32.42 35.17 26.10
N VAL A 37 -32.66 33.98 25.54
CA VAL A 37 -33.62 33.00 26.05
C VAL A 37 -33.12 32.36 27.36
N VAL A 38 -31.86 31.91 27.40
CA VAL A 38 -31.25 31.34 28.61
C VAL A 38 -31.13 32.36 29.73
N GLU A 39 -30.82 33.62 29.39
CA GLU A 39 -30.76 34.73 30.35
C GLU A 39 -32.15 35.19 30.84
N LYS A 40 -33.24 34.59 30.36
CA LYS A 40 -34.64 34.96 30.65
C LYS A 40 -34.97 36.42 30.30
N LYS A 41 -34.26 37.00 29.32
CA LYS A 41 -34.48 38.36 28.80
C LYS A 41 -35.25 38.38 27.48
N ALA A 42 -35.47 37.21 26.87
CA ALA A 42 -36.18 37.10 25.61
C ALA A 42 -37.68 37.38 25.76
N THR A 43 -38.23 38.11 24.79
CA THR A 43 -39.67 38.27 24.57
C THR A 43 -40.29 37.02 23.93
N ASP A 44 -41.61 36.87 24.05
CA ASP A 44 -42.37 35.79 23.38
C ASP A 44 -42.09 35.74 21.86
N ILE A 45 -41.94 36.91 21.23
CA ILE A 45 -41.59 37.04 19.81
C ILE A 45 -40.19 36.49 19.52
N GLN A 46 -39.21 36.80 20.37
CA GLN A 46 -37.84 36.29 20.25
C GLN A 46 -37.77 34.78 20.45
N ILE A 47 -38.55 34.23 21.39
CA ILE A 47 -38.63 32.78 21.61
C ILE A 47 -39.26 32.10 20.39
N LYS A 48 -40.38 32.64 19.86
CA LYS A 48 -41.02 32.12 18.64
C LYS A 48 -40.11 32.17 17.43
N ARG A 49 -39.37 33.28 17.26
CA ARG A 49 -38.38 33.41 16.19
C ARG A 49 -37.32 32.31 16.31
N LEU A 50 -36.73 32.13 17.49
CA LEU A 50 -35.72 31.08 17.69
C LEU A 50 -36.29 29.68 17.44
N GLN A 51 -37.53 29.42 17.86
CA GLN A 51 -38.22 28.16 17.60
C GLN A 51 -38.43 27.90 16.10
N GLN A 52 -38.75 28.94 15.33
CA GLN A 52 -38.83 28.86 13.87
C GLN A 52 -37.47 28.55 13.23
N GLU A 53 -36.41 29.22 13.68
CA GLU A 53 -35.03 29.00 13.18
C GLU A 53 -34.55 27.57 13.45
N VAL A 54 -34.81 27.02 14.65
CA VAL A 54 -34.41 25.64 14.99
C VAL A 54 -35.40 24.58 14.51
N GLY A 55 -36.46 24.96 13.79
CA GLY A 55 -37.39 24.02 13.16
C GLY A 55 -38.36 23.31 14.12
N VAL A 56 -38.75 23.94 15.23
CA VAL A 56 -39.75 23.42 16.17
C VAL A 56 -41.02 24.27 16.18
N LEU A 57 -42.08 23.77 16.83
CA LEU A 57 -43.31 24.52 17.02
C LEU A 57 -43.03 25.85 17.74
N ALA A 58 -43.44 26.96 17.12
CA ALA A 58 -43.25 28.31 17.63
C ALA A 58 -44.36 28.70 18.64
N ASP A 59 -44.34 28.07 19.81
CA ASP A 59 -45.32 28.27 20.88
C ASP A 59 -44.94 29.39 21.89
N GLY A 60 -43.75 29.98 21.75
CA GLY A 60 -43.25 31.03 22.63
C GLY A 60 -42.74 30.54 23.99
N LYS A 61 -42.67 29.21 24.19
CA LYS A 61 -42.20 28.60 25.42
C LYS A 61 -40.94 27.79 25.16
N TRP A 62 -39.80 28.26 25.66
CA TRP A 62 -38.56 27.53 25.54
C TRP A 62 -38.55 26.30 26.47
N GLY A 63 -38.68 25.12 25.88
CA GLY A 63 -38.75 23.85 26.60
C GLY A 63 -37.79 22.79 26.04
N ARG A 64 -37.91 21.55 26.53
CA ARG A 64 -36.99 20.45 26.18
C ARG A 64 -36.86 20.20 24.67
N MET A 65 -37.94 20.38 23.91
CA MET A 65 -37.92 20.19 22.46
C MET A 65 -37.12 21.28 21.74
N SER A 66 -37.32 22.55 22.11
CA SER A 66 -36.56 23.68 21.57
C SER A 66 -35.08 23.59 21.95
N GLU A 67 -34.80 23.22 23.20
CA GLU A 67 -33.43 23.00 23.68
C GLU A 67 -32.71 21.91 22.89
N ARG A 68 -33.40 20.78 22.65
CA ARG A 68 -32.85 19.68 21.85
C ARG A 68 -32.59 20.09 20.41
N ALA A 69 -33.54 20.77 19.78
CA ALA A 69 -33.39 21.22 18.40
C ALA A 69 -32.23 22.22 18.24
N TYR A 70 -32.06 23.15 19.18
CA TYR A 70 -30.90 24.04 19.21
C TYR A 70 -29.59 23.27 19.41
N THR A 71 -29.56 22.29 20.31
CA THR A 71 -28.38 21.43 20.52
C THR A 71 -28.03 20.61 19.27
N ASP A 72 -29.02 20.08 18.57
CA ASP A 72 -28.84 19.31 17.35
C ASP A 72 -28.36 20.21 16.19
N LEU A 73 -28.81 21.47 16.14
CA LEU A 73 -28.28 22.50 15.25
C LEU A 73 -26.81 22.80 15.56
N LEU A 74 -26.45 23.01 16.83
CA LEU A 74 -25.05 23.24 17.23
C LEU A 74 -24.15 22.08 16.82
N LYS A 75 -24.52 20.83 17.12
CA LYS A 75 -23.75 19.65 16.71
C LYS A 75 -23.52 19.57 15.20
N ARG A 76 -24.53 19.97 14.43
CA ARG A 76 -24.45 19.99 12.96
C ARG A 76 -23.52 21.09 12.45
N CYS A 77 -23.56 22.27 13.08
CA CYS A 77 -22.76 23.43 12.67
C CYS A 77 -21.34 23.43 13.27
N GLU A 78 -21.08 22.72 14.36
CA GLU A 78 -19.77 22.58 15.00
C GLU A 78 -18.77 21.80 14.13
N SER A 79 -19.23 20.95 13.20
CA SER A 79 -18.33 20.24 12.26
C SER A 79 -18.07 21.02 10.96
N TYR A 80 -18.62 22.22 10.79
CA TYR A 80 -18.51 22.96 9.55
C TYR A 80 -17.48 24.09 9.66
N SER A 81 -16.31 23.87 9.07
CA SER A 81 -15.28 24.90 8.93
C SER A 81 -15.71 25.91 7.88
N TYR A 82 -16.02 27.13 8.30
CA TYR A 82 -16.21 28.25 7.38
C TYR A 82 -14.86 28.88 7.01
N PRO A 83 -14.67 29.32 5.75
CA PRO A 83 -13.51 30.15 5.41
C PRO A 83 -13.60 31.47 6.18
N SER A 84 -12.68 31.70 7.12
CA SER A 84 -12.56 32.96 7.84
C SER A 84 -11.54 33.86 7.16
N GLY A 85 -12.01 34.95 6.55
CA GLY A 85 -11.14 35.91 5.87
C GLY A 85 -10.34 35.29 4.72
N VAL A 86 -9.70 36.14 3.92
CA VAL A 86 -8.74 35.69 2.91
C VAL A 86 -7.48 36.49 3.11
N VAL A 87 -6.38 35.80 3.39
CA VAL A 87 -5.05 36.41 3.40
C VAL A 87 -4.41 36.14 2.05
N GLN A 88 -4.07 37.21 1.33
CA GLN A 88 -3.30 37.11 0.10
C GLN A 88 -1.82 37.15 0.46
N ILE A 89 -1.08 36.13 0.03
CA ILE A 89 0.37 36.08 0.18
C ILE A 89 1.04 36.63 -1.09
N GLY A 90 2.04 37.48 -0.91
CA GLY A 90 2.77 38.09 -2.03
C GLY A 90 3.79 37.15 -2.67
N ASN A 91 4.49 36.36 -1.84
CA ASN A 91 5.56 35.46 -2.29
C ASN A 91 5.44 34.10 -1.59
N ALA A 92 5.73 33.04 -2.33
CA ALA A 92 5.92 31.69 -1.80
C ALA A 92 7.09 31.01 -2.52
N THR A 93 7.81 30.14 -1.81
CA THR A 93 8.90 29.34 -2.36
C THR A 93 8.49 27.88 -2.41
N ILE A 94 8.63 27.25 -3.56
CA ILE A 94 8.39 25.82 -3.73
C ILE A 94 9.73 25.11 -3.87
N THR A 95 9.94 24.07 -3.08
CA THR A 95 11.12 23.20 -3.14
C THR A 95 10.69 21.78 -3.45
N ASP A 96 11.30 21.16 -4.45
CA ASP A 96 11.01 19.79 -4.86
C ASP A 96 12.02 18.80 -4.26
N PHE A 97 11.51 17.70 -3.73
CA PHE A 97 12.29 16.59 -3.22
C PHE A 97 12.18 15.42 -4.18
N VAL A 98 13.33 15.00 -4.69
CA VAL A 98 13.46 13.86 -5.60
C VAL A 98 14.21 12.73 -4.90
N SER A 99 13.81 11.49 -5.18
CA SER A 99 14.52 10.30 -4.74
C SER A 99 15.26 9.68 -5.93
N GLU A 100 16.51 9.30 -5.70
CA GLU A 100 17.27 8.51 -6.66
C GLU A 100 17.19 7.04 -6.26
N LYS A 101 16.80 6.18 -7.20
CA LYS A 101 16.76 4.74 -7.01
C LYS A 101 17.62 4.06 -8.07
N THR A 102 18.56 3.24 -7.64
CA THR A 102 19.30 2.35 -8.54
C THR A 102 18.40 1.18 -8.94
N VAL A 103 18.19 1.02 -10.24
CA VAL A 103 17.50 -0.12 -10.82
C VAL A 103 18.54 -1.17 -11.18
N PHE A 104 18.30 -2.39 -10.71
CA PHE A 104 19.14 -3.55 -10.98
C PHE A 104 18.50 -4.39 -12.09
N GLU A 105 19.34 -4.86 -13.01
CA GLU A 105 18.97 -5.83 -14.02
C GLU A 105 19.62 -7.17 -13.70
N LYS A 106 18.93 -8.26 -14.03
CA LYS A 106 19.45 -9.61 -13.85
C LYS A 106 20.26 -10.02 -15.08
N LEU A 107 21.55 -10.23 -14.87
CA LEU A 107 22.42 -10.82 -15.88
C LEU A 107 22.64 -12.29 -15.59
N THR A 108 22.53 -13.10 -16.64
CA THR A 108 22.89 -14.51 -16.62
C THR A 108 24.36 -14.64 -16.97
N VAL A 109 25.18 -15.07 -16.01
CA VAL A 109 26.61 -15.31 -16.21
C VAL A 109 26.93 -16.79 -16.04
N PRO A 110 27.65 -17.42 -16.98
CA PRO A 110 28.06 -18.81 -16.84
C PRO A 110 29.21 -18.91 -15.84
N ILE A 111 28.98 -19.59 -14.71
CA ILE A 111 30.03 -19.95 -13.76
C ILE A 111 30.54 -21.35 -14.12
N CYS A 112 31.78 -21.42 -14.58
CA CYS A 112 32.41 -22.68 -14.95
C CYS A 112 33.41 -23.14 -13.90
N THR A 113 33.31 -24.40 -13.50
CA THR A 113 34.23 -25.05 -12.57
C THR A 113 34.82 -26.30 -13.20
N ASN A 114 36.10 -26.56 -12.96
CA ASN A 114 36.71 -27.83 -13.32
C ASN A 114 36.28 -28.88 -12.29
N GLN A 115 35.54 -29.90 -12.74
CA GLN A 115 35.03 -30.96 -11.88
C GLN A 115 35.62 -32.29 -12.33
N SER A 116 36.02 -33.11 -11.36
CA SER A 116 36.49 -34.47 -11.61
C SER A 116 35.29 -35.41 -11.57
N LEU A 117 34.82 -35.84 -12.75
CA LEU A 117 33.64 -36.69 -12.90
C LEU A 117 34.07 -38.16 -12.99
N PRO A 118 33.40 -39.09 -12.29
CA PRO A 118 33.74 -40.50 -12.34
C PRO A 118 33.39 -41.12 -13.71
N ILE A 119 34.29 -41.94 -14.24
CA ILE A 119 34.05 -42.81 -15.40
C ILE A 119 33.70 -44.20 -14.87
N TYR A 120 32.53 -44.72 -15.24
CA TYR A 120 32.10 -46.07 -14.91
C TYR A 120 32.47 -47.06 -16.01
N GLY A 121 32.98 -48.22 -15.63
CA GLY A 121 33.27 -49.33 -16.54
C GLY A 121 32.90 -50.67 -15.93
N GLN A 122 32.65 -51.67 -16.79
CA GLN A 122 32.46 -53.05 -16.35
C GLN A 122 33.82 -53.69 -16.10
N VAL A 123 34.04 -54.21 -14.91
CA VAL A 123 35.24 -55.00 -14.56
C VAL A 123 34.84 -56.38 -14.11
N GLN A 124 35.72 -57.36 -14.32
CA GLN A 124 35.45 -58.74 -13.93
C GLN A 124 35.40 -58.85 -12.40
N ALA A 125 34.38 -59.52 -11.89
CA ALA A 125 34.20 -59.77 -10.48
C ALA A 125 35.37 -60.66 -9.98
N PRO A 126 35.96 -60.37 -8.81
CA PRO A 126 36.99 -61.23 -8.23
C PRO A 126 36.47 -62.66 -8.08
N ASN A 127 37.27 -63.65 -8.45
CA ASN A 127 36.92 -65.08 -8.36
C ASN A 127 36.97 -65.64 -6.92
N ASP A 128 37.23 -64.80 -5.93
CA ASP A 128 37.23 -65.20 -4.52
C ASP A 128 35.80 -65.46 -4.07
N THR A 129 35.54 -66.72 -3.72
CA THR A 129 34.26 -67.33 -3.34
C THR A 129 33.65 -66.83 -2.03
N GLY A 130 33.93 -65.59 -1.63
CA GLY A 130 33.39 -64.96 -0.42
C GLY A 130 33.07 -63.47 -0.52
N ALA A 131 33.30 -62.81 -1.66
CA ALA A 131 33.14 -61.35 -1.77
C ALA A 131 32.37 -60.92 -3.02
N VAL A 132 31.21 -61.52 -3.29
CA VAL A 132 30.19 -60.84 -4.11
C VAL A 132 29.45 -59.86 -3.19
N ILE A 133 30.14 -58.77 -2.83
CA ILE A 133 29.44 -57.58 -2.34
C ILE A 133 29.09 -56.80 -3.61
N GLY A 134 27.90 -57.07 -4.14
CA GLY A 134 27.16 -56.18 -5.04
C GLY A 134 26.86 -54.88 -4.31
N GLY A 135 27.91 -54.08 -4.10
CA GLY A 135 27.85 -52.81 -3.42
C GLY A 135 27.41 -51.74 -4.38
N ALA A 136 26.34 -51.03 -4.02
CA ALA A 136 26.03 -49.72 -4.55
C ALA A 136 27.32 -48.87 -4.63
N ILE A 137 27.75 -48.48 -5.83
CA ILE A 137 28.89 -47.59 -5.95
C ILE A 137 28.40 -46.18 -5.72
N ALA A 138 28.84 -45.60 -4.61
CA ALA A 138 28.67 -44.19 -4.31
C ALA A 138 29.68 -43.39 -5.14
N GLY A 139 29.25 -42.85 -6.28
CA GLY A 139 30.04 -41.94 -7.09
C GLY A 139 29.90 -40.49 -6.61
N GLY A 140 30.78 -40.06 -5.72
CA GLY A 140 30.91 -38.65 -5.36
C GLY A 140 31.74 -37.88 -6.40
N VAL A 141 31.30 -36.67 -6.76
CA VAL A 141 32.17 -35.71 -7.48
C VAL A 141 33.22 -35.21 -6.49
N ILE A 142 34.51 -35.43 -6.77
CA ILE A 142 35.61 -34.88 -5.97
C ILE A 142 35.97 -33.53 -6.60
N GLY A 143 35.69 -32.44 -5.90
CA GLY A 143 35.98 -31.09 -6.39
C GLY A 143 36.44 -30.17 -5.27
N LYS A 144 37.65 -29.61 -5.42
CA LYS A 144 38.09 -28.42 -4.67
C LYS A 144 37.72 -27.20 -5.52
N ILE A 145 36.78 -26.39 -5.03
CA ILE A 145 36.53 -25.09 -5.64
C ILE A 145 37.54 -24.11 -5.04
N VAL A 146 38.44 -23.60 -5.88
CA VAL A 146 39.18 -22.36 -5.61
C VAL A 146 38.50 -21.29 -6.45
N THR A 147 37.64 -20.49 -5.82
CA THR A 147 37.15 -19.25 -6.42
C THR A 147 38.15 -18.16 -6.06
N ASP A 148 38.79 -17.54 -7.06
CA ASP A 148 39.69 -16.38 -6.88
C ASP A 148 38.93 -15.08 -6.56
N SER A 149 37.82 -15.16 -5.82
CA SER A 149 37.12 -13.98 -5.30
C SER A 149 37.27 -13.94 -3.78
N ASP A 150 37.64 -12.79 -3.25
CA ASP A 150 38.09 -12.46 -1.87
C ASP A 150 37.13 -12.81 -0.70
N GLY A 151 36.26 -13.80 -0.84
CA GLY A 151 35.40 -14.36 0.20
C GLY A 151 35.40 -15.87 0.09
N GLY A 152 36.32 -16.53 0.80
CA GLY A 152 36.50 -17.97 0.79
C GLY A 152 35.24 -18.73 1.18
N ALA A 153 34.52 -19.24 0.18
CA ALA A 153 33.43 -20.18 0.36
C ALA A 153 33.71 -21.40 -0.53
N ALA A 154 34.20 -22.47 0.10
CA ALA A 154 34.34 -23.77 -0.54
C ALA A 154 32.95 -24.38 -0.72
N VAL A 155 32.36 -24.21 -1.92
CA VAL A 155 31.03 -24.74 -2.21
C VAL A 155 31.13 -26.21 -2.68
N GLY A 156 30.83 -27.12 -1.75
CA GLY A 156 30.13 -28.39 -1.93
C GLY A 156 30.48 -29.33 -3.09
N ALA A 157 30.92 -30.54 -2.74
CA ALA A 157 30.83 -31.71 -3.61
C ALA A 157 29.37 -31.96 -4.02
N LEU A 158 29.12 -32.16 -5.32
CA LEU A 158 27.83 -32.67 -5.79
C LEU A 158 27.77 -34.17 -5.47
N ILE A 159 26.78 -34.56 -4.65
CA ILE A 159 26.53 -35.97 -4.29
C ILE A 159 25.82 -36.64 -5.48
N GLY A 160 26.53 -37.55 -6.15
CA GLY A 160 25.94 -38.43 -7.16
C GLY A 160 25.21 -39.61 -6.51
N GLY A 161 24.07 -39.99 -7.08
CA GLY A 161 23.32 -41.17 -6.63
C GLY A 161 24.08 -42.47 -6.86
N ALA A 162 23.81 -43.47 -6.02
CA ALA A 162 24.41 -44.78 -6.17
C ALA A 162 23.87 -45.50 -7.42
N ILE A 163 24.78 -46.09 -8.20
CA ILE A 163 24.41 -46.98 -9.32
C ILE A 163 24.76 -48.41 -8.91
N ALA A 164 23.75 -49.29 -8.86
CA ALA A 164 23.91 -50.73 -8.69
C ALA A 164 23.59 -51.41 -10.03
N ASN A 165 24.60 -52.00 -10.67
CA ASN A 165 24.40 -52.81 -11.86
C ASN A 165 25.40 -53.97 -11.87
N GLU A 166 24.86 -55.18 -11.72
CA GLU A 166 25.58 -56.44 -11.66
C GLU A 166 25.03 -57.35 -12.78
N ASN A 167 25.92 -57.82 -13.65
CA ASN A 167 25.54 -58.78 -14.69
C ASN A 167 26.05 -60.18 -14.32
N GLN A 168 25.15 -60.97 -13.76
CA GLN A 168 25.39 -62.34 -13.27
C GLN A 168 25.80 -63.31 -14.39
N GLN A 169 25.48 -63.00 -15.66
CA GLN A 169 25.73 -63.90 -16.79
C GLN A 169 27.20 -63.86 -17.26
N ASN A 170 27.91 -62.76 -16.98
CA ASN A 170 29.31 -62.54 -17.42
C ASN A 170 30.29 -62.28 -16.26
N ASN A 171 29.86 -62.42 -15.00
CA ASN A 171 30.66 -62.09 -13.81
C ASN A 171 31.28 -60.69 -13.91
N THR A 172 30.51 -59.67 -14.28
CA THR A 172 31.00 -58.28 -14.36
C THR A 172 30.26 -57.38 -13.38
N VAL A 173 31.02 -56.55 -12.68
CA VAL A 173 30.52 -55.49 -11.82
C VAL A 173 30.88 -54.13 -12.43
N THR A 174 29.93 -53.19 -12.41
CA THR A 174 30.25 -51.79 -12.72
C THR A 174 31.22 -51.29 -11.63
N LYS A 175 32.30 -50.58 -11.96
CA LYS A 175 33.20 -49.87 -11.02
C LYS A 175 33.59 -48.49 -11.57
N ILE A 176 33.96 -47.58 -10.67
CA ILE A 176 34.67 -46.35 -11.08
C ILE A 176 36.05 -46.78 -11.55
N ILE A 177 36.31 -46.68 -12.85
CA ILE A 177 37.58 -47.09 -13.48
C ILE A 177 38.52 -45.91 -13.70
N GLY A 178 38.06 -44.68 -13.45
CA GLY A 178 38.85 -43.48 -13.56
C GLY A 178 38.03 -42.23 -13.29
N TYR A 179 38.70 -41.09 -13.38
CA TYR A 179 38.07 -39.78 -13.31
C TYR A 179 38.49 -38.94 -14.51
N GLU A 180 37.55 -38.17 -15.04
CA GLU A 180 37.80 -37.22 -16.12
C GLU A 180 37.58 -35.81 -15.59
N ASN A 181 38.54 -34.92 -15.81
CA ASN A 181 38.36 -33.51 -15.51
C ASN A 181 37.55 -32.86 -16.63
N LYS A 182 36.32 -32.47 -16.33
CA LYS A 182 35.48 -31.69 -17.25
C LYS A 182 35.20 -30.31 -16.70
N LYS A 183 35.22 -29.32 -17.60
CA LYS A 183 34.71 -27.99 -17.31
C LYS A 183 33.19 -28.05 -17.33
N VAL A 184 32.58 -27.91 -16.17
CA VAL A 184 31.13 -27.89 -15.99
C VAL A 184 30.71 -26.45 -15.73
N CYS A 185 29.85 -25.91 -16.61
CA CYS A 185 29.31 -24.57 -16.48
C CYS A 185 27.85 -24.64 -15.99
N LYS A 186 27.50 -23.74 -15.06
CA LYS A 186 26.13 -23.50 -14.63
C LYS A 186 25.83 -22.02 -14.73
N ASP A 187 24.64 -21.70 -15.19
CA ASP A 187 24.18 -20.32 -15.22
C ASP A 187 23.93 -19.82 -13.80
N SER A 188 24.45 -18.64 -13.50
CA SER A 188 24.18 -17.91 -12.27
C SER A 188 23.58 -16.56 -12.61
N TYR A 189 22.66 -16.10 -11.76
CA TYR A 189 22.01 -14.81 -11.91
C TYR A 189 22.63 -13.83 -10.93
N ILE A 190 23.17 -12.73 -11.46
CA ILE A 190 23.70 -11.64 -10.66
C ILE A 190 22.87 -10.37 -10.92
N ASP A 191 22.60 -9.61 -9.87
CA ASP A 191 21.95 -8.30 -9.97
C ASP A 191 23.02 -7.24 -10.28
N MET A 192 22.94 -6.62 -11.46
CA MET A 192 23.88 -5.58 -11.88
C MET A 192 23.19 -4.22 -11.90
N PRO A 193 23.80 -3.14 -11.35
CA PRO A 193 23.22 -1.80 -11.40
C PRO A 193 23.17 -1.34 -12.87
N ALA A 194 21.96 -1.18 -13.41
CA ALA A 194 21.77 -0.83 -14.80
C ALA A 194 21.68 0.69 -15.00
N LYS A 195 20.84 1.35 -14.19
CA LYS A 195 20.59 2.78 -14.27
C LYS A 195 20.09 3.36 -12.96
N THR A 196 20.24 4.66 -12.81
CA THR A 196 19.64 5.43 -11.71
C THR A 196 18.39 6.13 -12.23
N GLU A 197 17.24 5.83 -11.62
CA GLU A 197 15.99 6.52 -11.88
C GLU A 197 15.79 7.63 -10.84
N LYS A 198 15.50 8.84 -11.31
CA LYS A 198 15.11 9.97 -10.44
C LYS A 198 13.61 10.12 -10.46
N GLY A 199 12.98 9.99 -9.30
CA GLY A 199 11.54 10.10 -9.12
C GLY A 199 11.16 11.29 -8.25
N TYR A 200 10.10 11.99 -8.62
CA TYR A 200 9.49 12.99 -7.75
C TYR A 200 8.91 12.29 -6.51
N VAL A 201 9.22 12.82 -5.33
CA VAL A 201 8.63 12.36 -4.07
C VAL A 201 7.57 13.35 -3.65
N TYR A 202 7.95 14.53 -3.16
CA TYR A 202 7.03 15.54 -2.66
C TYR A 202 7.63 16.93 -2.86
N SER A 203 6.83 17.96 -2.61
CA SER A 203 7.27 19.34 -2.60
C SER A 203 6.94 19.97 -1.26
N THR A 204 7.71 20.96 -0.86
CA THR A 204 7.34 21.87 0.23
C THR A 204 7.03 23.23 -0.33
N ILE A 205 5.97 23.87 0.18
CA ILE A 205 5.69 25.29 -0.05
C ILE A 205 5.99 26.05 1.24
N GLN A 206 6.83 27.07 1.14
CA GLN A 206 7.14 27.99 2.23
C GLN A 206 6.52 29.35 1.93
N PHE A 207 5.76 29.89 2.88
CA PHE A 207 5.10 31.19 2.78
C PHE A 207 4.99 31.85 4.15
N GLU A 208 4.73 33.14 4.20
CA GLU A 208 4.59 33.89 5.44
C GLU A 208 3.14 34.35 5.64
N VAL A 209 2.61 34.19 6.85
CA VAL A 209 1.30 34.71 7.26
C VAL A 209 1.50 35.47 8.56
N ASP A 210 1.11 36.75 8.59
CA ASP A 210 1.23 37.63 9.76
C ASP A 210 2.64 37.66 10.39
N GLY A 211 3.69 37.76 9.57
CA GLY A 211 5.07 37.79 10.05
C GLY A 211 5.64 36.43 10.45
N LYS A 212 4.87 35.34 10.27
CA LYS A 212 5.26 33.99 10.68
C LYS A 212 5.46 33.08 9.46
N PRO A 213 6.61 32.39 9.36
CA PRO A 213 6.84 31.45 8.28
C PRO A 213 6.06 30.14 8.51
N TYR A 214 5.48 29.62 7.44
CA TYR A 214 4.83 28.32 7.37
C TYR A 214 5.48 27.49 6.27
N THR A 215 5.61 26.19 6.52
CA THR A 215 6.07 25.22 5.54
C THR A 215 5.09 24.06 5.50
N ILE A 216 4.57 23.77 4.31
CA ILE A 216 3.59 22.71 4.10
C ILE A 216 4.14 21.74 3.05
N GLU A 217 4.08 20.44 3.35
CA GLU A 217 4.36 19.40 2.37
C GLU A 217 3.11 19.13 1.51
N PHE A 218 3.32 18.99 0.20
CA PHE A 218 2.27 18.64 -0.75
C PHE A 218 2.81 17.78 -1.90
N LYS A 219 1.88 17.13 -2.60
CA LYS A 219 2.14 16.42 -3.87
C LYS A 219 1.61 17.25 -5.02
N LYS A 220 2.43 17.50 -6.03
CA LYS A 220 1.98 18.07 -7.32
C LYS A 220 0.97 17.10 -7.96
N ARG A 221 -0.14 17.62 -8.47
CA ARG A 221 -1.14 16.84 -9.24
C ARG A 221 -0.73 16.72 -10.70
#